data_AF-A0A0P1EG08-F1
#
_entry.id   AF-A0A0P1EG08-F1
#
_cell.length_a   1.000
_cell.length_b   1.000
_cell.length_c   1.000
_cell.angle_alpha   90.00
_cell.angle_beta   90.00
_cell.angle_gamma   90.00
#
_symmetry.space_group_name_H-M   'P 1'
#
loop_
_entity.id
_entity.type
_entity.pdbx_description
1 polymer ?
#
loop_
_entity_poly.entity_id
_entity_poly.type
_entity_poly.pdbx_seq_one_letter_code
_entity_poly.pdbx_strand_id
1 'polypeptide(L)'
;MSDRTITRALRDAAVKAAEAAGYTVSRQTGVGRGPNQRLVLEEDGKTKTAALRTSRDFWVAFPPDGNGGWKTLDDVDTVLLAINDDYDNPTKATTWLLDADKVRDCFNERAAVMTERGQTLRAGMGVWVSAYPLASDDHHVAGSGMVKGVLPLAVDVPLEPGASAELAQADVSTPIDDAIAMLAEELGIDADRISISIRGV
;
A
#
# COMPACT_ATOMS: atom_id res chain seq x y z
N MET A 1 7.04 14.56 -17.70
CA MET A 1 7.11 13.08 -17.70
C MET A 1 5.71 12.52 -17.93
N SER A 2 5.54 11.30 -18.46
CA SER A 2 4.18 10.69 -18.50
C SER A 2 3.70 10.34 -17.08
N ASP A 3 2.40 10.33 -16.82
CA ASP A 3 1.82 9.92 -15.53
C ASP A 3 2.36 8.57 -15.03
N ARG A 4 2.57 7.64 -15.97
CA ARG A 4 3.13 6.31 -15.69
C ARG A 4 4.59 6.39 -15.25
N THR A 5 5.37 7.28 -15.86
CA THR A 5 6.77 7.53 -15.48
C THR A 5 6.86 8.16 -14.09
N ILE A 6 6.00 9.15 -13.80
CA ILE A 6 5.93 9.82 -12.50
C ILE A 6 5.55 8.81 -11.40
N THR A 7 4.50 8.04 -11.64
CA THR A 7 4.04 7.00 -10.69
C THR A 7 5.15 6.01 -10.39
N ARG A 8 5.92 5.59 -11.40
CA ARG A 8 7.05 4.68 -11.20
C ARG A 8 8.15 5.35 -10.36
N ALA A 9 8.56 6.57 -10.71
CA ALA A 9 9.59 7.30 -9.99
C ALA A 9 9.22 7.52 -8.50
N LEU A 10 7.95 7.83 -8.22
CA LEU A 10 7.46 7.97 -6.83
C LEU A 10 7.53 6.66 -6.05
N ARG A 11 7.19 5.53 -6.68
CA ARG A 11 7.32 4.20 -6.06
C ARG A 11 8.78 3.88 -5.75
N ASP A 12 9.67 4.14 -6.70
CA ASP A 12 11.11 3.90 -6.53
C ASP A 12 11.69 4.80 -5.42
N ALA A 13 11.24 6.06 -5.34
CA ALA A 13 11.63 6.97 -4.26
C ALA A 13 11.14 6.49 -2.88
N ALA A 14 9.91 5.98 -2.79
CA ALA A 14 9.38 5.41 -1.55
C ALA A 14 10.22 4.23 -1.06
N VAL A 15 10.57 3.32 -1.97
CA VAL A 15 11.39 2.14 -1.70
C VAL A 15 12.79 2.55 -1.25
N LYS A 16 13.46 3.45 -1.99
CA LYS A 16 14.79 3.96 -1.61
C LYS A 16 14.78 4.64 -0.25
N ALA A 17 13.71 5.37 0.08
CA ALA A 17 13.58 5.98 1.39
C ALA A 17 13.45 4.94 2.51
N ALA A 18 12.68 3.87 2.29
CA ALA A 18 12.58 2.76 3.24
C ALA A 18 13.91 2.02 3.40
N GLU A 19 14.62 1.74 2.30
CA GLU A 19 15.96 1.12 2.33
C GLU A 19 16.97 2.01 3.10
N ALA A 20 16.97 3.31 2.83
CA ALA A 20 17.82 4.27 3.54
C ALA A 20 17.47 4.40 5.03
N ALA A 21 16.22 4.11 5.40
CA ALA A 21 15.77 4.07 6.79
C ALA A 21 16.08 2.75 7.51
N GLY A 22 16.71 1.77 6.84
CA GLY A 22 17.15 0.50 7.44
C GLY A 22 16.30 -0.72 7.10
N TYR A 23 15.24 -0.56 6.29
CA TYR A 23 14.40 -1.67 5.90
C TYR A 23 14.97 -2.44 4.71
N THR A 24 14.96 -3.76 4.78
CA THR A 24 15.03 -4.59 3.57
C THR A 24 13.65 -4.64 2.93
N VAL A 25 13.55 -4.18 1.68
CA VAL A 25 12.27 -4.06 0.97
C VAL A 25 12.17 -5.15 -0.10
N SER A 26 11.09 -5.92 -0.08
CA SER A 26 10.83 -6.95 -1.08
C SER A 26 9.37 -6.91 -1.55
N ARG A 27 9.11 -7.42 -2.75
CA ARG A 27 7.74 -7.45 -3.30
C ARG A 27 6.97 -8.65 -2.76
N GLN A 28 5.75 -8.42 -2.28
CA GLN A 28 4.83 -9.51 -1.98
C GLN A 28 4.15 -9.99 -3.26
N THR A 29 4.37 -11.25 -3.65
CA THR A 29 3.73 -11.90 -4.81
C THR A 29 2.38 -12.53 -4.42
N GLY A 30 1.45 -12.68 -5.38
CA GLY A 30 0.16 -13.34 -5.15
C GLY A 30 -0.89 -13.13 -6.27
N VAL A 31 -1.79 -14.10 -6.43
CA VAL A 31 -2.84 -14.11 -7.47
C VAL A 31 -3.83 -12.95 -7.27
N GLY A 32 -4.13 -12.21 -8.35
CA GLY A 32 -5.16 -11.16 -8.37
C GLY A 32 -4.73 -9.76 -7.90
N ARG A 33 -3.43 -9.54 -7.63
CA ARG A 33 -2.91 -8.29 -7.05
C ARG A 33 -1.93 -7.63 -8.01
N GLY A 34 -2.14 -6.34 -8.31
CA GLY A 34 -1.32 -5.62 -9.28
C GLY A 34 0.14 -5.51 -8.83
N PRO A 35 1.12 -5.55 -9.75
CA PRO A 35 2.53 -5.47 -9.39
C PRO A 35 2.82 -4.17 -8.63
N ASN A 36 3.65 -4.26 -7.57
CA ASN A 36 4.14 -3.13 -6.77
C ASN A 36 3.07 -2.38 -5.95
N GLN A 37 1.98 -3.05 -5.57
CA GLN A 37 1.02 -2.48 -4.62
C GLN A 37 1.26 -2.92 -3.17
N ARG A 38 2.00 -4.02 -2.97
CA ARG A 38 2.34 -4.55 -1.65
C ARG A 38 3.81 -4.91 -1.56
N LEU A 39 4.38 -4.62 -0.40
CA LEU A 39 5.77 -4.86 -0.05
C LEU A 39 5.82 -5.60 1.27
N VAL A 40 6.90 -6.35 1.48
CA VAL A 40 7.34 -6.78 2.80
C VAL A 40 8.52 -5.90 3.18
N LEU A 41 8.43 -5.32 4.38
CA LEU A 41 9.48 -4.51 4.99
C LEU A 41 10.06 -5.31 6.15
N GLU A 42 11.35 -5.59 6.10
CA GLU A 42 12.06 -6.30 7.17
C GLU A 42 13.08 -5.39 7.85
N GLU A 43 13.04 -5.35 9.18
CA GLU A 43 13.98 -4.62 10.03
C GLU A 43 14.26 -5.47 11.28
N ASP A 44 15.53 -5.74 11.59
CA ASP A 44 15.95 -6.51 12.76
C ASP A 44 15.22 -7.87 12.94
N GLY A 45 14.98 -8.58 11.83
CA GLY A 45 14.27 -9.87 11.83
C GLY A 45 12.76 -9.79 12.07
N LYS A 46 12.19 -8.58 12.11
CA LYS A 46 10.74 -8.35 12.16
C LYS A 46 10.24 -7.95 10.78
N THR A 47 9.19 -8.60 10.34
CA THR A 47 8.54 -8.31 9.06
C THR A 47 7.23 -7.55 9.28
N LYS A 48 6.97 -6.58 8.38
CA LYS A 48 5.70 -5.88 8.24
C LYS A 48 5.27 -5.92 6.79
N THR A 49 3.98 -6.02 6.56
CA THR A 49 3.37 -5.89 5.24
C THR A 49 2.98 -4.43 5.01
N ALA A 50 3.31 -3.91 3.82
CA ALA A 50 3.08 -2.51 3.49
C ALA A 50 2.31 -2.37 2.17
N ALA A 51 1.32 -1.48 2.13
CA ALA A 51 0.75 -1.01 0.88
C ALA A 51 1.59 0.16 0.33
N LEU A 52 2.02 0.06 -0.93
CA LEU A 52 2.74 1.13 -1.61
C LEU A 52 1.74 2.07 -2.32
N ARG A 53 1.72 3.33 -1.92
CA ARG A 53 0.86 4.37 -2.51
C ARG A 53 1.65 5.59 -2.95
N THR A 54 1.14 6.22 -4.00
CA THR A 54 1.65 7.47 -4.54
C THR A 54 0.50 8.47 -4.59
N SER A 55 0.77 9.74 -4.35
CA SER A 55 -0.24 10.78 -4.47
C SER A 55 -0.49 11.22 -5.92
N ARG A 56 -1.60 11.90 -6.11
CA ARG A 56 -1.89 12.80 -7.21
C ARG A 56 -2.34 14.13 -6.60
N ASP A 57 -1.52 15.17 -6.70
CA ASP A 57 -1.80 16.48 -6.07
C ASP A 57 -2.12 16.35 -4.56
N PHE A 58 -1.24 15.65 -3.83
CA PHE A 58 -1.43 15.32 -2.40
C PHE A 58 -2.60 14.36 -2.08
N TRP A 59 -3.47 14.02 -3.04
CA TRP A 59 -4.55 13.05 -2.84
C TRP A 59 -4.06 11.62 -3.01
N VAL A 60 -4.48 10.73 -2.12
CA VAL A 60 -4.15 9.31 -2.13
C VAL A 60 -5.41 8.51 -2.36
N ALA A 61 -5.32 7.46 -3.16
CA ALA A 61 -6.47 6.61 -3.49
C ALA A 61 -6.35 5.18 -2.97
N PHE A 62 -7.42 4.72 -2.34
CA PHE A 62 -7.70 3.31 -2.11
C PHE A 62 -9.06 2.94 -2.72
N PRO A 63 -9.14 1.90 -3.56
CA PRO A 63 -10.43 1.40 -4.04
C PRO A 63 -11.17 0.61 -2.96
N PRO A 64 -12.49 0.75 -2.83
CA PRO A 64 -13.31 -0.19 -2.07
C PRO A 64 -13.18 -1.60 -2.64
N ASP A 65 -13.24 -2.61 -1.79
CA ASP A 65 -13.18 -4.02 -2.17
C ASP A 65 -14.54 -4.60 -2.61
N GLY A 66 -15.64 -3.91 -2.26
CA GLY A 66 -17.03 -4.33 -2.52
C GLY A 66 -17.74 -4.96 -1.33
N ASN A 67 -17.03 -5.25 -0.23
CA ASN A 67 -17.52 -5.87 0.99
C ASN A 67 -17.46 -4.94 2.22
N GLY A 68 -17.31 -3.63 1.98
CA GLY A 68 -17.17 -2.62 3.03
C GLY A 68 -15.72 -2.36 3.47
N GLY A 69 -14.74 -2.99 2.81
CA GLY A 69 -13.32 -2.81 3.03
C GLY A 69 -12.60 -2.06 1.92
N TRP A 70 -11.27 -2.05 2.02
CA TRP A 70 -10.36 -1.30 1.16
C TRP A 70 -9.32 -2.21 0.52
N LYS A 71 -9.30 -2.24 -0.80
CA LYS A 71 -8.36 -3.06 -1.57
C LYS A 71 -6.93 -2.67 -1.26
N THR A 72 -6.17 -3.65 -0.76
CA THR A 72 -4.77 -3.57 -0.31
C THR A 72 -4.48 -2.82 0.98
N LEU A 73 -5.46 -2.17 1.61
CA LEU A 73 -5.25 -1.48 2.89
C LEU A 73 -5.62 -2.37 4.08
N ASP A 74 -6.61 -3.24 3.92
CA ASP A 74 -7.11 -4.05 5.04
C ASP A 74 -6.21 -5.24 5.39
N ASP A 75 -5.31 -5.59 4.48
CA ASP A 75 -4.42 -6.74 4.61
C ASP A 75 -2.95 -6.33 4.86
N VAL A 76 -2.70 -5.10 5.31
CA VAL A 76 -1.34 -4.59 5.54
C VAL A 76 -1.22 -3.92 6.89
N ASP A 77 -0.03 -3.97 7.47
CA ASP A 77 0.29 -3.32 8.75
C ASP A 77 0.55 -1.83 8.58
N THR A 78 1.09 -1.44 7.42
CA THR A 78 1.53 -0.06 7.16
C THR A 78 1.26 0.37 5.72
N VAL A 79 1.33 1.68 5.47
CA VAL A 79 1.29 2.29 4.14
C VAL A 79 2.59 3.04 3.92
N LEU A 80 3.35 2.59 2.93
CA LEU A 80 4.50 3.33 2.40
C LEU A 80 3.98 4.32 1.35
N LEU A 81 3.94 5.60 1.72
CA LEU A 81 3.38 6.67 0.90
C LEU A 81 4.49 7.55 0.33
N ALA A 82 4.42 7.86 -0.97
CA ALA A 82 5.23 8.90 -1.59
C ALA A 82 4.37 10.01 -2.19
N ILE A 83 4.75 11.25 -1.91
CA ILE A 83 4.08 12.46 -2.39
C ILE A 83 5.10 13.32 -3.12
N ASN A 84 4.74 13.80 -4.31
CA ASN A 84 5.57 14.71 -5.08
C ASN A 84 5.55 16.15 -4.52
N ASP A 85 6.60 16.90 -4.82
CA ASP A 85 6.73 18.33 -4.54
C ASP A 85 5.80 19.20 -5.41
N ASP A 86 5.63 18.83 -6.68
CA ASP A 86 4.83 19.55 -7.66
C ASP A 86 4.02 18.59 -8.55
N TYR A 87 2.76 18.93 -8.84
CA TYR A 87 1.87 18.08 -9.63
C TYR A 87 2.22 18.06 -11.13
N ASP A 88 2.55 19.22 -11.71
CA ASP A 88 2.76 19.38 -13.14
C ASP A 88 4.18 19.00 -13.57
N ASN A 89 5.17 19.30 -12.72
CA ASN A 89 6.57 19.02 -12.95
C ASN A 89 7.26 18.49 -11.69
N PRO A 90 6.93 17.26 -11.25
CA PRO A 90 7.51 16.67 -10.04
C PRO A 90 9.01 16.44 -10.19
N THR A 91 9.80 16.91 -9.22
CA THR A 91 11.26 16.72 -9.17
C THR A 91 11.72 15.96 -7.94
N LYS A 92 10.95 16.01 -6.86
CA LYS A 92 11.27 15.38 -5.59
C LYS A 92 10.06 14.70 -4.99
N ALA A 93 10.30 13.81 -4.05
CA ALA A 93 9.28 13.20 -3.22
C ALA A 93 9.57 13.36 -1.74
N THR A 94 8.51 13.51 -0.96
CA THR A 94 8.51 13.23 0.47
C THR A 94 7.81 11.90 0.70
N THR A 95 8.36 11.09 1.60
CA THR A 95 7.87 9.73 1.86
C THR A 95 7.52 9.54 3.32
N TRP A 96 6.54 8.68 3.59
CA TRP A 96 6.08 8.34 4.93
C TRP A 96 5.86 6.85 5.06
N LEU A 97 6.07 6.35 6.28
CA LEU A 97 5.60 5.05 6.71
C LEU A 97 4.45 5.27 7.71
N LEU A 98 3.22 5.02 7.27
CA LEU A 98 2.01 5.32 8.03
C LEU A 98 1.40 4.05 8.61
N ASP A 99 0.86 4.12 9.81
CA ASP A 99 0.05 3.05 10.38
C ASP A 99 -1.20 2.80 9.52
N ALA A 100 -1.45 1.54 9.13
CA ALA A 100 -2.55 1.22 8.22
C ALA A 100 -3.93 1.46 8.84
N ASP A 101 -4.10 1.29 10.16
CA ASP A 101 -5.36 1.55 10.83
C ASP A 101 -5.68 3.05 10.81
N LYS A 102 -4.67 3.91 11.01
CA LYS A 102 -4.84 5.37 10.90
C LYS A 102 -5.20 5.83 9.50
N VAL A 103 -4.59 5.22 8.48
CA VAL A 103 -5.00 5.48 7.11
C VAL A 103 -6.43 4.99 6.88
N ARG A 104 -6.80 3.81 7.40
CA ARG A 104 -8.15 3.26 7.26
C ARG A 104 -9.21 4.14 7.91
N ASP A 105 -8.93 4.72 9.08
CA ASP A 105 -9.81 5.68 9.76
C ASP A 105 -10.13 6.87 8.85
N CYS A 106 -9.12 7.45 8.20
CA CYS A 106 -9.28 8.54 7.23
C CYS A 106 -10.21 8.14 6.05
N PHE A 107 -10.01 6.96 5.48
CA PHE A 107 -10.85 6.48 4.38
C PHE A 107 -12.27 6.13 4.82
N ASN A 108 -12.44 5.57 6.02
CA ASN A 108 -13.74 5.27 6.61
C ASN A 108 -14.57 6.53 6.88
N GLU A 109 -13.93 7.60 7.37
CA GLU A 109 -14.58 8.90 7.55
C GLU A 109 -15.09 9.45 6.20
N ARG A 110 -14.25 9.40 5.16
CA ARG A 110 -14.64 9.81 3.81
C ARG A 110 -15.79 8.98 3.26
N ALA A 111 -15.72 7.66 3.44
CA ALA A 111 -16.75 6.72 3.02
C ALA A 111 -18.09 7.02 3.70
N ALA A 112 -18.10 7.25 5.01
CA ALA A 112 -19.31 7.57 5.77
C ALA A 112 -20.00 8.82 5.21
N VAL A 113 -19.25 9.91 4.99
CA VAL A 113 -19.78 11.15 4.41
C VAL A 113 -20.31 10.95 2.98
N MET A 114 -19.64 10.13 2.17
CA MET A 114 -20.12 9.79 0.83
C MET A 114 -21.45 9.03 0.89
N THR A 115 -21.55 8.03 1.78
CA THR A 115 -22.76 7.22 1.98
C THR A 115 -23.93 8.05 2.52
N GLU A 116 -23.71 8.91 3.51
CA GLU A 116 -24.72 9.83 4.04
C GLU A 116 -25.32 10.74 2.96
N ARG A 117 -24.51 11.08 1.95
CA ARG A 117 -24.92 11.88 0.80
C ARG A 117 -25.50 11.05 -0.36
N GLY A 118 -25.76 9.77 -0.14
CA GLY A 118 -26.34 8.87 -1.14
C GLY A 118 -25.39 8.48 -2.28
N GLN A 119 -24.07 8.67 -2.11
CA GLN A 119 -23.09 8.21 -3.10
C GLN A 119 -22.81 6.72 -2.93
N THR A 120 -22.73 6.00 -4.05
CA THR A 120 -22.36 4.58 -4.04
C THR A 120 -20.85 4.41 -4.17
N LEU A 121 -20.25 3.73 -3.19
CA LEU A 121 -18.84 3.32 -3.25
C LEU A 121 -18.71 2.13 -4.21
N ARG A 122 -18.28 2.40 -5.45
CA ARG A 122 -18.13 1.36 -6.47
C ARG A 122 -16.82 0.60 -6.24
N ALA A 123 -16.91 -0.71 -6.12
CA ALA A 123 -15.72 -1.58 -6.02
C ALA A 123 -14.74 -1.30 -7.17
N GLY A 124 -13.45 -1.23 -6.84
CA GLY A 124 -12.38 -0.97 -7.82
C GLY A 124 -12.22 0.48 -8.28
N MET A 125 -13.17 1.39 -7.97
CA MET A 125 -13.01 2.83 -8.22
C MET A 125 -12.37 3.49 -7.00
N GLY A 126 -11.23 4.14 -7.19
CA GLY A 126 -10.51 4.81 -6.09
C GLY A 126 -11.35 5.89 -5.40
N VAL A 127 -11.50 5.77 -4.09
CA VAL A 127 -11.87 6.90 -3.23
C VAL A 127 -10.60 7.69 -2.97
N TRP A 128 -10.68 9.02 -2.99
CA TRP A 128 -9.53 9.90 -2.81
C TRP A 128 -9.65 10.64 -1.49
N VAL A 129 -8.56 10.64 -0.72
CA VAL A 129 -8.42 11.35 0.56
C VAL A 129 -7.12 12.15 0.53
N SER A 130 -7.16 13.41 0.95
CA SER A 130 -5.97 14.25 0.97
C SER A 130 -5.02 13.80 2.07
N ALA A 131 -3.74 13.68 1.73
CA ALA A 131 -2.72 13.29 2.70
C ALA A 131 -2.57 14.34 3.81
N TYR A 132 -2.63 15.62 3.44
CA TYR A 132 -2.51 16.75 4.36
C TYR A 132 -3.86 17.15 4.96
N PRO A 133 -3.87 17.69 6.19
CA PRO A 133 -5.09 18.19 6.78
C PRO A 133 -5.57 19.43 6.01
N LEU A 134 -6.84 19.43 5.60
CA LEU A 134 -7.45 20.57 4.94
C LEU A 134 -8.47 21.22 5.88
N ALA A 135 -8.32 22.52 6.11
CA ALA A 135 -9.29 23.31 6.87
C ALA A 135 -10.40 23.79 5.93
N SER A 136 -11.45 22.98 5.78
CA SER A 136 -12.61 23.31 4.95
C SER A 136 -13.85 22.61 5.48
N ASP A 137 -15.01 23.26 5.38
CA ASP A 137 -16.32 22.64 5.66
C ASP A 137 -16.83 21.83 4.45
N ASP A 138 -16.05 21.75 3.37
CA ASP A 138 -16.39 20.94 2.20
C ASP A 138 -16.28 19.46 2.53
N HIS A 139 -17.37 18.72 2.34
CA HIS A 139 -17.41 17.27 2.47
C HIS A 139 -16.28 16.53 1.73
N HIS A 140 -15.74 17.08 0.64
CA HIS A 140 -14.61 16.51 -0.10
C HIS A 140 -13.34 16.35 0.74
N VAL A 141 -13.20 17.10 1.85
CA VAL A 141 -12.04 17.05 2.73
C VAL A 141 -12.17 16.07 3.91
N ALA A 142 -13.33 15.40 4.04
CA ALA A 142 -13.55 14.40 5.08
C ALA A 142 -12.45 13.34 5.07
N GLY A 143 -11.92 13.02 6.25
CA GLY A 143 -10.80 12.10 6.43
C GLY A 143 -9.43 12.64 6.05
N SER A 144 -9.29 13.91 5.65
CA SER A 144 -7.99 14.49 5.29
C SER A 144 -7.00 14.50 6.45
N GLY A 145 -5.70 14.46 6.14
CA GLY A 145 -4.65 14.61 7.15
C GLY A 145 -4.06 13.31 7.69
N MET A 146 -3.99 12.25 6.89
CA MET A 146 -3.34 10.99 7.28
C MET A 146 -1.85 11.15 7.66
N VAL A 147 -1.17 12.22 7.21
CA VAL A 147 0.23 12.51 7.61
C VAL A 147 0.33 13.47 8.81
N LYS A 148 -0.79 13.93 9.38
CA LYS A 148 -0.80 14.92 10.46
C LYS A 148 -0.10 14.37 11.70
N GLY A 149 0.97 15.04 12.13
CA GLY A 149 1.75 14.64 13.30
C GLY A 149 2.67 13.44 13.08
N VAL A 150 2.80 12.96 11.85
CA VAL A 150 3.73 11.88 11.48
C VAL A 150 4.95 12.48 10.79
N LEU A 151 6.14 12.17 11.31
CA LEU A 151 7.39 12.60 10.68
C LEU A 151 7.58 11.86 9.35
N PRO A 152 8.04 12.56 8.29
CA PRO A 152 8.44 11.90 7.07
C PRO A 152 9.55 10.86 7.32
N LEU A 153 9.47 9.77 6.57
CA LEU A 153 10.54 8.78 6.49
C LEU A 153 11.76 9.38 5.77
N ALA A 154 11.51 10.12 4.69
CA ALA A 154 12.51 10.94 4.02
C ALA A 154 11.84 12.16 3.37
N VAL A 155 12.60 13.24 3.26
CA VAL A 155 12.23 14.47 2.54
C VAL A 155 13.16 14.65 1.35
N ASP A 156 12.70 15.35 0.32
CA ASP A 156 13.51 15.73 -0.84
C ASP A 156 14.18 14.57 -1.61
N VAL A 157 13.54 13.40 -1.65
CA VAL A 157 14.03 12.23 -2.41
C VAL A 157 13.95 12.52 -3.92
N PRO A 158 15.08 12.53 -4.67
CA PRO A 158 15.06 12.87 -6.08
C PRO A 158 14.23 11.89 -6.93
N LEU A 159 13.41 12.42 -7.83
CA LEU A 159 12.65 11.63 -8.80
C LEU A 159 13.47 11.44 -10.08
N GLU A 160 14.17 10.32 -10.17
CA GLU A 160 15.00 9.99 -11.33
C GLU A 160 14.14 9.45 -12.49
N PRO A 161 14.14 10.10 -13.67
CA PRO A 161 13.47 9.57 -14.84
C PRO A 161 14.25 8.39 -15.42
N GLY A 162 13.94 7.16 -14.98
CA GLY A 162 14.41 5.96 -15.70
C GLY A 162 15.21 4.92 -14.90
N ALA A 163 15.54 5.15 -13.63
CA ALA A 163 16.30 4.17 -12.85
C ALA A 163 15.38 3.05 -12.33
N SER A 164 15.29 1.96 -13.09
CA SER A 164 14.57 0.75 -12.70
C SER A 164 15.33 0.04 -11.58
N ALA A 165 14.92 0.23 -10.32
CA ALA A 165 15.29 -0.69 -9.26
C ALA A 165 14.42 -1.94 -9.42
N GLU A 166 15.00 -3.01 -9.96
CA GLU A 166 14.37 -4.32 -9.95
C GLU A 166 14.41 -4.83 -8.50
N LEU A 167 13.39 -4.48 -7.73
CA LEU A 167 13.21 -5.00 -6.37
C LEU A 167 13.22 -6.52 -6.42
N ALA A 168 14.01 -7.13 -5.53
CA ALA A 168 13.97 -8.55 -5.28
C ALA A 168 12.52 -8.99 -5.00
N GLN A 169 12.09 -10.04 -5.68
CA GLN A 169 10.80 -10.67 -5.40
C GLN A 169 10.97 -11.42 -4.07
N ALA A 170 10.19 -11.08 -3.05
CA ALA A 170 10.07 -12.00 -1.93
C ALA A 170 9.23 -13.16 -2.45
N ASP A 171 9.91 -14.28 -2.66
CA ASP A 171 9.24 -15.52 -2.97
C ASP A 171 8.59 -16.03 -1.70
N VAL A 172 7.36 -15.58 -1.43
CA VAL A 172 6.49 -16.21 -0.43
C VAL A 172 5.78 -17.42 -1.06
N SER A 173 6.28 -17.95 -2.18
CA SER A 173 5.96 -19.30 -2.60
C SER A 173 6.62 -20.25 -1.60
N THR A 174 5.94 -20.51 -0.48
CA THR A 174 6.12 -21.79 0.18
C THR A 174 5.75 -22.86 -0.85
N PRO A 175 6.70 -23.71 -1.29
CA PRO A 175 6.36 -24.86 -2.11
C PRO A 175 5.15 -25.58 -1.49
N ILE A 176 4.23 -26.09 -2.32
CA ILE A 176 3.02 -26.76 -1.82
C ILE A 176 3.39 -27.84 -0.77
N ASP A 177 4.53 -28.50 -0.95
CA ASP A 177 5.05 -29.51 -0.05
C ASP A 177 5.39 -28.95 1.35
N ASP A 178 5.96 -27.75 1.42
CA ASP A 178 6.28 -27.06 2.68
C ASP A 178 4.98 -26.58 3.37
N ALA A 179 3.99 -26.13 2.59
CA ALA A 179 2.68 -25.76 3.13
C ALA A 179 1.91 -26.98 3.67
N ILE A 180 2.04 -28.13 2.99
CA ILE A 180 1.51 -29.41 3.46
C ILE A 180 2.20 -29.83 4.77
N ALA A 181 3.53 -29.72 4.85
CA ALA A 181 4.29 -30.09 6.04
C ALA A 181 3.93 -29.22 7.26
N MET A 182 3.77 -27.90 7.07
CA MET A 182 3.35 -26.99 8.13
C MET A 182 1.92 -27.30 8.62
N LEU A 183 0.99 -27.54 7.69
CA LEU A 183 -0.38 -27.87 8.03
C LEU A 183 -0.49 -29.25 8.72
N ALA A 184 0.36 -30.20 8.34
CA ALA A 184 0.49 -31.52 8.97
C ALA A 184 0.94 -31.39 10.43
N GLU A 185 1.97 -30.58 10.70
CA GLU A 185 2.44 -30.30 12.05
C GLU A 185 1.35 -29.64 12.90
N GLU A 186 0.69 -28.60 12.37
CA GLU A 186 -0.37 -27.88 13.09
C GLU A 186 -1.58 -28.76 13.42
N LEU A 187 -1.96 -29.65 12.50
CA LEU A 187 -3.08 -30.57 12.68
C LEU A 187 -2.68 -31.87 13.41
N GLY A 188 -1.40 -32.09 13.68
CA GLY A 188 -0.88 -33.33 14.29
C GLY A 188 -1.16 -34.58 13.46
N ILE A 189 -1.16 -34.46 12.13
CA ILE A 189 -1.42 -35.55 11.19
C ILE A 189 -0.26 -35.68 10.21
N ASP A 190 -0.07 -36.87 9.63
CA ASP A 190 0.94 -37.06 8.61
C ASP A 190 0.63 -36.26 7.33
N ALA A 191 1.68 -35.70 6.71
CA ALA A 191 1.61 -34.89 5.50
C ALA A 191 0.94 -35.59 4.31
N ASP A 192 1.09 -36.92 4.22
CA ASP A 192 0.47 -37.74 3.18
C ASP A 192 -1.07 -37.86 3.32
N ARG A 193 -1.62 -37.43 4.46
CA ARG A 193 -3.07 -37.42 4.73
C ARG A 193 -3.74 -36.10 4.36
N ILE A 194 -2.97 -35.12 3.89
CA ILE A 194 -3.47 -33.81 3.48
C ILE A 194 -3.58 -33.75 1.96
N SER A 195 -4.74 -33.36 1.46
CA SER A 195 -4.98 -33.11 0.04
C SER A 195 -5.53 -31.70 -0.15
N ILE A 196 -4.84 -30.90 -0.97
CA ILE A 196 -5.24 -29.54 -1.32
C ILE A 196 -5.79 -29.56 -2.75
N SER A 197 -6.99 -29.00 -2.96
CA SER A 197 -7.58 -28.83 -4.28
C SER A 197 -7.92 -27.37 -4.53
N ILE A 198 -7.48 -26.82 -5.66
CA ILE A 198 -7.74 -25.44 -6.07
C ILE A 198 -8.89 -25.46 -7.08
N ARG A 199 -10.00 -24.79 -6.73
CA ARG A 199 -11.10 -24.56 -7.69
C ARG A 199 -10.95 -23.16 -8.28
N GLY A 200 -10.80 -23.08 -9.60
CA GLY A 200 -10.83 -21.81 -10.32
C GLY A 200 -12.24 -21.25 -10.36
N VAL A 201 -12.35 -19.92 -10.19
CA VAL A 201 -13.60 -19.15 -10.32
C VAL A 201 -13.62 -18.48 -11.68
#